data_AF-A0A0M2SVA5-F1
#
_entry.id   AF-A0A0M2SVA5-F1
#
_cell.length_a   1.000
_cell.length_b   1.000
_cell.length_c   1.000
_cell.angle_alpha   90.00
_cell.angle_beta   90.00
_cell.angle_gamma   90.00
#
_symmetry.space_group_name_H-M   'P 1'
#
loop_
_entity.id
_entity.type
_entity.pdbx_description
1 polymer ?
#
loop_
_entity_poly.entity_id
_entity_poly.type
_entity_poly.pdbx_seq_one_letter_code
_entity_poly.pdbx_strand_id
1 'polypeptide(L)'
;MKRPWEALQLLVVKSRLRVPLYVLTFITGIGFFFVSPELFLPTIFITLLGSLLVFESIHPDGYQSVFLGHIKPGKLRTNLSVFLIIIGISLGSFLMFIGIGVEIGRHFR
;
A
#
# COMPACT_ATOMS: atom_id res chain seq x y z
N MET A 1 14.79 24.34 -1.56
CA MET A 1 13.44 23.76 -1.42
C MET A 1 13.56 22.25 -1.54
N LYS A 2 13.14 21.47 -0.54
CA LYS A 2 13.06 20.00 -0.69
C LYS A 2 12.04 19.69 -1.77
N ARG A 3 12.33 18.72 -2.64
CA ARG A 3 11.38 18.37 -3.73
C ARG A 3 10.09 17.85 -3.09
N PRO A 4 8.90 18.10 -3.68
CA PRO A 4 7.62 17.63 -3.12
C PRO A 4 7.62 16.14 -2.78
N TRP A 5 8.32 15.35 -3.60
CA TRP A 5 8.55 13.93 -3.38
C TRP A 5 9.32 13.62 -2.09
N GLU A 6 10.42 14.32 -1.83
CA GLU A 6 11.24 14.12 -0.62
C GLU A 6 10.48 14.50 0.65
N ALA A 7 9.64 15.54 0.58
CA ALA A 7 8.78 15.94 1.68
C ALA A 7 7.73 14.85 2.00
N LEU A 8 7.13 14.26 0.97
CA LEU A 8 6.18 13.15 1.10
C LEU A 8 6.84 11.92 1.74
N GLN A 9 8.02 11.51 1.26
CA GLN A 9 8.78 10.40 1.83
C GLN A 9 9.12 10.63 3.31
N LEU A 10 9.55 11.84 3.65
CA LEU A 10 9.89 12.21 5.02
C LEU A 10 8.67 12.17 5.94
N LEU A 11 7.50 12.59 5.45
CA LEU A 11 6.23 12.50 6.17
C LEU A 11 5.81 11.04 6.40
N VAL A 12 5.93 10.19 5.37
CA VAL A 12 5.66 8.75 5.44
C VAL A 12 6.55 8.08 6.50
N VAL A 13 7.85 8.34 6.50
CA VAL A 13 8.78 7.80 7.52
C VAL A 13 8.42 8.30 8.92
N LYS A 14 8.11 9.59 9.08
CA LYS A 14 7.71 10.17 10.37
C LYS A 14 6.40 9.64 10.90
N SER A 15 5.46 9.30 10.02
CA SER A 15 4.11 8.86 10.41
C SER A 15 4.11 7.57 11.23
N ARG A 16 5.16 6.73 11.10
CA ARG A 16 5.25 5.39 11.73
C ARG A 16 4.02 4.50 11.46
N LEU A 17 3.21 4.83 10.46
CA LEU A 17 1.98 4.11 10.11
C LEU A 17 2.26 2.77 9.41
N ARG A 18 3.50 2.55 8.96
CA ARG A 18 3.92 1.33 8.27
C ARG A 18 3.54 0.07 9.04
N VAL A 19 3.99 -0.05 10.29
CA VAL A 19 3.78 -1.23 11.12
C VAL A 19 2.29 -1.41 11.47
N PRO A 20 1.56 -0.37 11.92
CA PRO A 20 0.11 -0.46 12.09
C PRO A 20 -0.63 -0.93 10.84
N LEU A 21 -0.29 -0.39 9.65
CA LEU A 21 -0.92 -0.78 8.39
C LEU A 21 -0.68 -2.26 8.07
N TYR A 22 0.54 -2.76 8.27
CA TYR A 22 0.83 -4.19 8.11
C TYR A 22 0.01 -5.06 9.07
N VAL A 23 0.00 -4.71 10.35
CA VAL A 23 -0.72 -5.47 11.38
C VAL A 23 -2.22 -5.50 11.09
N LEU A 24 -2.83 -4.35 10.76
CA LEU A 24 -4.25 -4.28 10.45
C LEU A 24 -4.61 -5.04 9.17
N THR A 25 -3.79 -4.91 8.12
CA THR A 25 -4.01 -5.65 6.86
C THR A 25 -3.90 -7.16 7.09
N PHE A 26 -2.95 -7.59 7.93
CA PHE A 26 -2.78 -9.01 8.27
C PHE A 26 -3.94 -9.56 9.10
N ILE A 27 -4.36 -8.86 10.15
CA ILE A 27 -5.50 -9.25 10.99
C ILE A 27 -6.78 -9.32 10.17
N THR A 28 -7.06 -8.29 9.36
CA THR A 28 -8.27 -8.26 8.52
C THR A 28 -8.22 -9.31 7.41
N GLY A 29 -7.05 -9.57 6.84
CA GLY A 29 -6.85 -10.64 5.87
C GLY A 29 -7.09 -12.03 6.48
N ILE A 30 -6.47 -12.34 7.62
CA ILE A 30 -6.71 -13.62 8.31
C ILE A 30 -8.18 -13.76 8.69
N GLY A 31 -8.75 -12.71 9.29
CA GLY A 31 -10.14 -12.72 9.73
C GLY A 31 -11.11 -12.99 8.59
N PHE A 32 -10.87 -12.35 7.43
CA PHE A 32 -11.68 -12.56 6.22
C PHE A 32 -11.51 -13.97 5.64
N PHE A 33 -10.28 -14.45 5.46
CA PHE A 33 -10.01 -15.71 4.79
C PHE A 33 -10.25 -16.96 5.66
N PHE A 34 -10.09 -16.87 6.98
CA PHE A 34 -10.04 -18.04 7.87
C PHE A 34 -11.08 -18.05 9.00
N VAL A 35 -11.67 -16.91 9.38
CA VAL A 35 -12.55 -16.83 10.56
C VAL A 35 -14.02 -16.68 10.18
N SER A 36 -14.38 -15.53 9.59
CA SER A 36 -15.74 -15.30 9.10
C SER A 36 -15.78 -14.05 8.22
N PRO A 37 -16.20 -14.18 6.95
CA PRO A 37 -16.33 -13.04 6.03
C PRO A 37 -17.47 -12.08 6.43
N GLU A 38 -18.36 -12.46 7.34
CA GLU A 38 -19.44 -11.60 7.85
C GLU A 38 -18.93 -10.59 8.90
N LEU A 39 -17.91 -10.97 9.68
CA LEU A 39 -17.29 -10.09 10.68
C LEU A 39 -16.15 -9.27 10.10
N PHE A 40 -15.41 -9.84 9.15
CA PHE A 40 -14.29 -9.19 8.48
C PHE A 40 -14.69 -8.80 7.07
N LEU A 41 -15.21 -7.58 6.93
CA LEU A 41 -15.70 -7.07 5.66
C LEU A 41 -14.57 -7.07 4.61
N PRO A 42 -14.77 -7.73 3.46
CA PRO A 42 -13.77 -7.77 2.38
C PRO A 42 -13.41 -6.36 1.88
N THR A 43 -14.34 -5.41 1.97
CA THR A 43 -14.13 -4.00 1.61
C THR A 43 -13.08 -3.32 2.50
N ILE A 44 -13.09 -3.58 3.81
CA ILE A 44 -12.10 -3.06 4.75
C ILE A 44 -10.73 -3.64 4.44
N PHE A 45 -10.65 -4.96 4.24
CA PHE A 45 -9.39 -5.62 3.88
C PHE A 45 -8.81 -5.06 2.57
N ILE A 46 -9.62 -4.96 1.51
CA ILE A 46 -9.18 -4.44 0.21
C ILE A 46 -8.72 -2.98 0.32
N THR A 47 -9.39 -2.15 1.13
CA THR A 47 -9.02 -0.75 1.34
C THR A 47 -7.69 -0.63 2.09
N LEU A 48 -7.50 -1.43 3.15
CA LEU A 48 -6.24 -1.48 3.91
C LEU A 48 -5.09 -2.01 3.05
N LEU A 49 -5.32 -3.05 2.25
CA LEU A 49 -4.35 -3.60 1.32
C LEU A 49 -3.93 -2.55 0.27
N GLY A 50 -4.90 -1.83 -0.30
CA GLY A 50 -4.62 -0.73 -1.23
C GLY A 50 -3.81 0.40 -0.58
N SER A 51 -4.14 0.76 0.67
CA SER A 51 -3.41 1.76 1.46
C SER A 51 -1.97 1.33 1.72
N LEU A 52 -1.77 0.06 2.10
CA LEU A 52 -0.46 -0.53 2.33
C LEU A 52 0.40 -0.52 1.07
N LEU A 53 -0.16 -0.88 -0.09
CA LEU A 53 0.53 -0.83 -1.38
C LEU A 53 1.01 0.57 -1.75
N VAL A 54 0.15 1.59 -1.58
CA VAL A 54 0.55 2.99 -1.81
C VAL A 54 1.62 3.42 -0.83
N PHE A 55 1.48 3.06 0.45
CA PHE A 55 2.44 3.43 1.49
C PHE A 55 3.83 2.84 1.22
N GLU A 56 3.91 1.54 0.88
CA GLU A 56 5.17 0.88 0.51
C GLU A 56 5.79 1.47 -0.75
N SER A 57 4.96 1.91 -1.70
CA SER A 57 5.45 2.54 -2.94
C SER A 57 6.08 3.91 -2.71
N ILE A 58 5.64 4.64 -1.68
CA ILE A 58 6.20 5.95 -1.34
C ILE A 58 7.40 5.79 -0.40
N HIS A 59 7.37 4.79 0.49
CA HIS A 59 8.42 4.59 1.50
C HIS A 59 9.79 4.38 0.82
N PRO A 60 10.85 5.10 1.24
CA PRO A 60 12.16 5.04 0.59
C PRO A 60 12.73 3.62 0.52
N ASP A 61 12.48 2.81 1.56
CA ASP A 61 12.95 1.42 1.65
C ASP A 61 11.96 0.34 1.19
N GLY A 62 10.77 0.73 0.69
CA GLY A 62 9.66 -0.22 0.47
C GLY A 62 10.00 -1.34 -0.50
N TYR A 63 10.27 -1.00 -1.76
CA TYR A 63 10.67 -1.97 -2.78
C TYR A 63 12.18 -2.25 -2.83
N GLN A 64 13.00 -1.34 -2.29
CA GLN A 64 14.45 -1.46 -2.35
C GLN A 64 14.99 -2.66 -1.56
N SER A 65 14.40 -2.93 -0.39
CA SER A 65 14.83 -3.99 0.52
C SER A 65 14.32 -5.38 0.10
N VAL A 66 13.14 -5.47 -0.51
CA VAL A 66 12.48 -6.76 -0.80
C VAL A 66 12.71 -7.25 -2.23
N PHE A 67 12.69 -6.37 -3.24
CA PHE A 67 12.71 -6.78 -4.65
C PHE A 67 14.00 -6.41 -5.39
N LEU A 68 14.71 -5.38 -4.92
CA LEU A 68 15.81 -4.76 -5.67
C LEU A 68 17.16 -4.84 -4.97
N GLY A 69 17.26 -5.53 -3.82
CA GLY A 69 18.47 -5.63 -3.02
C GLY A 69 19.63 -6.34 -3.73
N HIS A 70 19.32 -7.26 -4.66
CA HIS A 70 20.33 -8.04 -5.40
C HIS A 70 20.67 -7.50 -6.79
N ILE A 71 19.98 -6.45 -7.27
CA ILE A 71 20.21 -5.90 -8.61
C ILE A 71 21.38 -4.90 -8.56
N LYS A 72 22.36 -5.08 -9.46
CA LYS A 72 23.51 -4.17 -9.59
C LYS A 72 23.07 -2.70 -9.70
N PRO A 73 23.75 -1.75 -9.01
CA PRO A 73 23.43 -0.34 -9.12
C PRO A 73 23.66 0.16 -10.56
N GLY A 74 22.63 0.75 -11.17
CA GLY A 74 22.69 1.27 -12.53
C GLY A 74 21.35 1.82 -13.02
N LYS A 75 21.33 2.43 -14.22
CA LYS A 75 20.12 3.04 -14.84
C LYS A 75 18.93 2.07 -14.91
N LEU A 76 19.19 0.79 -15.15
CA LEU A 76 18.14 -0.24 -15.20
C LEU A 76 17.41 -0.41 -13.86
N ARG A 77 18.16 -0.42 -12.74
CA ARG A 77 17.59 -0.49 -11.38
C ARG A 77 16.71 0.72 -11.10
N THR A 78 17.18 1.91 -11.44
CA THR A 78 16.41 3.15 -11.25
C THR A 78 15.11 3.15 -12.05
N ASN A 79 15.16 2.80 -13.34
CA ASN A 79 13.98 2.76 -14.19
C ASN A 79 12.97 1.71 -13.70
N LEU A 80 13.43 0.53 -13.29
CA LEU A 80 12.58 -0.52 -12.75
C LEU A 80 11.94 -0.11 -11.43
N SER A 81 12.69 0.53 -10.51
CA SER A 81 12.13 1.09 -9.28
C SER A 81 10.99 2.06 -9.55
N VAL A 82 11.20 3.01 -10.46
CA VAL A 82 10.20 4.03 -10.79
C VAL A 82 8.95 3.36 -11.39
N PHE A 83 9.14 2.40 -12.29
CA PHE A 83 8.04 1.65 -12.89
C PHE A 83 7.22 0.89 -11.84
N LEU A 84 7.88 0.19 -10.91
CA LEU A 84 7.23 -0.54 -9.82
C LEU A 84 6.48 0.40 -8.88
N ILE A 85 7.03 1.57 -8.56
CA ILE A 85 6.35 2.60 -7.75
C ILE A 85 5.07 3.07 -8.43
N ILE A 86 5.11 3.37 -9.74
CA ILE A 86 3.94 3.85 -10.48
C ILE A 86 2.85 2.77 -10.50
N ILE A 87 3.21 1.51 -10.76
CA ILE A 87 2.27 0.39 -10.74
C ILE A 87 1.69 0.19 -9.34
N GLY A 88 2.55 0.18 -8.31
CA GLY A 88 2.14 -0.03 -6.93
C GLY A 88 1.17 1.03 -6.44
N ILE A 89 1.45 2.31 -6.74
CA ILE A 89 0.53 3.41 -6.44
C ILE A 89 -0.78 3.25 -7.21
N SER A 90 -0.71 3.01 -8.52
CA SER A 90 -1.91 2.91 -9.37
C SER A 90 -2.82 1.76 -8.93
N LEU A 91 -2.25 0.59 -8.67
CA LEU A 91 -2.98 -0.59 -8.20
C LEU A 91 -3.53 -0.35 -6.78
N GLY A 92 -2.73 0.19 -5.88
CA GLY A 92 -3.17 0.49 -4.51
C GLY A 92 -4.32 1.48 -4.46
N SER A 93 -4.24 2.57 -5.25
CA SER A 93 -5.32 3.54 -5.40
C SER A 93 -6.57 2.94 -6.01
N PHE A 94 -6.45 2.06 -7.00
CA PHE A 94 -7.58 1.35 -7.59
C PHE A 94 -8.30 0.44 -6.58
N LEU A 95 -7.54 -0.31 -5.77
CA LEU A 95 -8.11 -1.15 -4.71
C LEU A 95 -8.83 -0.31 -3.65
N MET A 96 -8.22 0.80 -3.20
CA MET A 96 -8.88 1.73 -2.28
C MET A 96 -10.18 2.28 -2.87
N PHE A 97 -10.17 2.69 -4.14
CA PHE A 97 -11.36 3.21 -4.81
C PHE A 97 -12.50 2.18 -4.83
N ILE A 98 -12.22 0.93 -5.20
CA ILE A 98 -13.21 -0.15 -5.18
C ILE A 98 -13.70 -0.41 -3.76
N GLY A 99 -12.80 -0.56 -2.79
CA GLY A 99 -13.16 -0.87 -1.41
C GLY A 99 -14.07 0.19 -0.79
N ILE A 100 -13.73 1.47 -0.98
CA ILE A 100 -14.54 2.61 -0.54
C ILE A 100 -15.87 2.65 -1.31
N GLY A 101 -15.84 2.50 -2.63
CA GLY A 101 -17.03 2.58 -3.48
C GLY A 101 -18.08 1.52 -3.15
N VAL A 102 -17.64 0.28 -2.89
CA VAL A 102 -18.53 -0.81 -2.48
C VAL A 102 -19.10 -0.56 -1.08
N GLU A 103 -18.30 -0.07 -0.14
CA GLU A 103 -18.78 0.20 1.22
C GLU A 103 -19.80 1.34 1.25
N ILE A 104 -19.56 2.42 0.48
CA ILE A 104 -20.52 3.49 0.27
C ILE A 104 -21.80 2.94 -0.34
N GLY A 105 -21.70 2.16 -1.42
CA GLY A 105 -22.85 1.55 -2.07
C GLY A 105 -23.67 0.65 -1.16
N ARG A 106 -23.03 -0.04 -0.20
CA ARG A 106 -23.70 -0.85 0.82
C ARG A 106 -24.45 0.00 1.83
N HIS A 107 -23.94 1.18 2.18
CA HIS A 107 -24.56 2.07 3.16
C HIS A 107 -25.82 2.78 2.62
N PHE A 108 -25.90 3.01 1.31
CA PHE A 108 -27.03 3.68 0.65
C PHE A 108 -28.09 2.73 0.08
N ARG A 109 -28.00 1.42 0.39
CA ARG A 109 -28.92 0.39 -0.08
C ARG A 109 -29.73 -0.19 1.08
#